data_AF-A0A0C3DHF8-F1
#
_entry.id   AF-A0A0C3DHF8-F1
#
_cell.length_a   1.000
_cell.length_b   1.000
_cell.length_c   1.000
_cell.angle_alpha   90.00
_cell.angle_beta   90.00
_cell.angle_gamma   90.00
#
_symmetry.space_group_name_H-M   'P 1'
#
loop_
_entity.id
_entity.type
_entity.pdbx_description
1 polymer ?
#
loop_
_entity_poly.entity_id
_entity_poly.type
_entity_poly.pdbx_seq_one_letter_code
_entity_poly.pdbx_strand_id
1 'polypeptide(L)' 'VPMRDTAEEEKIRDYLCLVCQTLNEAALYNAATYVHCKAGRSCSVAAVMAYLIHAHHWPL' A
#
# COMPACT_ATOMS: atom_id res chain seq x y z
N VAL A 1 0.61 -9.06 -1.15
CA VAL A 1 0.62 -8.85 0.32
C VAL A 1 -0.74 -9.23 0.88
N PRO A 2 -0.84 -10.25 1.76
CA PRO A 2 -2.12 -10.67 2.33
C PRO A 2 -2.53 -9.72 3.48
N MET A 3 -3.31 -8.69 3.17
CA MET A 3 -3.98 -7.88 4.19
C MET A 3 -5.35 -8.48 4.51
N ARG A 4 -5.62 -8.75 5.78
CA ARG A 4 -6.99 -9.03 6.24
C ARG A 4 -7.71 -7.70 6.42
N ASP A 5 -8.98 -7.67 6.03
CA ASP A 5 -9.86 -6.52 6.24
C ASP A 5 -10.36 -6.41 7.70
N THR A 6 -9.81 -7.24 8.59
CA THR A 6 -10.05 -7.17 10.03
C THR A 6 -9.05 -6.22 10.65
N ALA A 7 -9.52 -5.24 11.42
CA ALA A 7 -8.75 -4.17 12.05
C ALA A 7 -7.81 -4.63 13.18
N GLU A 8 -7.03 -5.70 12.99
CA GLU A 8 -5.88 -5.99 13.84
C GLU A 8 -4.77 -4.97 13.48
N GLU A 9 -4.81 -3.80 14.11
CA GLU A 9 -3.96 -2.63 13.83
C GLU A 9 -2.46 -2.95 13.76
N GLU A 10 -1.98 -3.85 14.61
CA GLU A 10 -0.55 -4.14 14.74
C GLU A 10 0.06 -4.69 13.44
N LYS A 11 -0.69 -5.48 12.67
CA LYS A 11 -0.20 -6.06 11.41
C LYS A 11 -0.37 -5.12 10.22
N ILE A 12 -1.31 -4.17 10.31
CA ILE A 12 -1.62 -3.26 9.19
C ILE A 12 -0.42 -2.38 8.89
N ARG A 13 0.25 -1.84 9.92
CA ARG A 13 1.43 -0.99 9.74
C ARG A 13 2.55 -1.72 9.00
N ASP A 14 2.83 -2.96 9.38
CA ASP A 14 3.89 -3.76 8.75
C ASP A 14 3.56 -4.06 7.28
N TYR A 15 2.29 -4.35 6.99
CA TYR A 15 1.84 -4.53 5.61
C TYR A 15 1.93 -3.24 4.78
N LEU A 16 1.56 -2.09 5.35
CA LEU A 16 1.68 -0.81 4.66
C LEU A 16 3.14 -0.46 4.39
N CYS A 17 4.04 -0.71 5.34
CA CYS A 17 5.47 -0.54 5.15
C CYS A 17 6.00 -1.41 3.99
N LEU A 18 5.64 -2.70 3.97
CA LEU A 18 6.03 -3.63 2.91
C LEU A 18 5.47 -3.19 1.54
N VAL A 19 4.23 -2.72 1.49
CA VAL A 19 3.63 -2.19 0.26
C VAL A 19 4.39 -0.98 -0.24
N CYS A 20 4.70 -0.01 0.63
CA CYS A 20 5.46 1.18 0.25
C CYS A 20 6.85 0.81 -0.30
N GLN A 21 7.55 -0.14 0.34
CA GLN A 21 8.85 -0.63 -0.14
C GLN A 21 8.73 -1.28 -1.51
N THR A 22 7.74 -2.16 -1.71
CA THR A 22 7.53 -2.87 -2.97
C THR A 22 7.18 -1.90 -4.11
N LEU A 23 6.30 -0.94 -3.86
CA LEU A 23 5.91 0.07 -4.86
C LEU A 23 7.06 1.01 -5.20
N ASN A 24 7.85 1.39 -4.20
CA ASN A 24 9.03 2.23 -4.42
C ASN A 24 10.08 1.49 -5.26
N GLU A 25 10.32 0.20 -4.98
CA GLU A 25 11.23 -0.62 -5.79
C GLU A 25 10.74 -0.77 -7.24
N ALA A 26 9.46 -1.07 -7.45
CA ALA A 26 8.89 -1.13 -8.79
C ALA A 26 9.02 0.20 -9.55
N ALA A 27 8.84 1.33 -8.85
CA ALA A 27 9.02 2.67 -9.42
C ALA A 27 10.48 2.92 -9.85
N LEU A 28 11.48 2.43 -9.12
CA LEU A 28 12.90 2.53 -9.51
C LEU A 28 13.19 1.85 -10.87
N TYR A 29 12.48 0.78 -11.17
CA TYR A 29 12.60 0.05 -12.45
C TYR A 29 11.57 0.49 -13.50
N ASN A 30 10.80 1.55 -13.24
CA ASN A 30 9.71 2.03 -14.08
C ASN A 30 8.69 0.92 -14.44
N ALA A 31 8.46 -0.01 -13.49
CA ALA A 31 7.57 -1.14 -13.66
C ALA A 31 6.13 -0.77 -13.27
N ALA A 32 5.20 -0.89 -14.22
CA ALA A 32 3.79 -0.68 -13.95
C ALA A 32 3.28 -1.71 -12.92
N THR A 33 2.75 -1.22 -11.79
CA THR A 33 2.28 -2.07 -10.70
C THR A 33 0.78 -1.97 -10.54
N TYR A 34 0.07 -3.10 -10.59
CA TYR A 34 -1.37 -3.18 -10.35
C TYR A 34 -1.66 -3.53 -8.89
N VAL A 35 -2.31 -2.60 -8.16
CA VAL A 35 -2.68 -2.78 -6.75
C VAL A 35 -4.18 -3.03 -6.66
N HIS A 36 -4.60 -4.18 -6.12
CA HIS A 36 -6.01 -4.51 -5.93
C HIS A 36 -6.26 -5.27 -4.61
N CYS A 37 -7.48 -5.16 -4.10
CA CYS A 37 -8.02 -6.05 -3.08
C CYS A 37 -9.32 -6.69 -3.58
N LYS A 38 -9.85 -7.70 -2.86
CA LYS A 38 -11.03 -8.47 -3.31
C LYS A 38 -12.24 -7.59 -3.67
N ALA A 39 -12.48 -6.53 -2.90
CA ALA A 39 -13.59 -5.60 -3.12
C ALA A 39 -13.16 -4.26 -3.76
N GLY A 40 -11.85 -4.02 -3.93
CA GLY A 40 -11.28 -2.78 -4.45
C GLY A 40 -11.46 -1.51 -3.60
N ARG A 41 -12.00 -1.61 -2.36
CA ARG A 41 -12.42 -0.44 -1.56
C ARG A 41 -11.57 -0.12 -0.34
N SER A 42 -11.23 -1.11 0.47
CA SER A 42 -10.57 -0.89 1.77
C SER A 42 -9.05 -1.03 1.66
N CYS A 43 -8.54 -2.26 1.53
CA CYS A 43 -7.10 -2.50 1.63
C CYS A 43 -6.27 -1.93 0.47
N SER A 44 -6.80 -1.94 -0.77
CA SER A 44 -6.07 -1.39 -1.93
C SER A 44 -5.97 0.14 -1.86
N VAL A 45 -7.03 0.82 -1.40
CA VAL A 45 -7.02 2.27 -1.23
C VAL A 45 -6.05 2.66 -0.12
N ALA A 46 -6.11 1.98 1.03
CA ALA A 46 -5.18 2.24 2.15
C ALA A 46 -3.70 2.05 1.72
N ALA A 47 -3.40 0.98 0.97
CA ALA A 47 -2.08 0.74 0.38
C ALA A 47 -1.59 1.88 -0.51
N VAL A 48 -2.43 2.33 -1.45
CA VAL A 48 -2.08 3.42 -2.37
C VAL A 48 -1.92 4.74 -1.62
N MET A 49 -2.84 5.07 -0.72
CA MET A 49 -2.77 6.29 0.10
C MET A 49 -1.49 6.32 0.93
N ALA A 50 -1.15 5.22 1.61
CA ALA A 50 0.09 5.13 2.38
C ALA A 50 1.32 5.39 1.50
N TYR A 51 1.37 4.80 0.31
CA TYR A 51 2.48 5.04 -0.62
C TYR A 51 2.58 6.51 -1.06
N LEU A 52 1.47 7.15 -1.43
CA LEU A 52 1.47 8.55 -1.83
C LEU A 52 1.89 9.48 -0.70
N ILE A 53 1.43 9.23 0.53
CA ILE A 53 1.81 10.02 1.70
C ILE A 53 3.30 9.83 2.00
N HIS A 54 3.79 8.59 2.04
CA HIS A 54 5.16 8.28 2.47
C HIS A 54 6.22 8.55 1.41
N ALA A 55 5.97 8.24 0.14
CA ALA A 55 6.96 8.40 -0.93
C ALA A 55 6.86 9.77 -1.63
N HIS A 56 5.66 10.34 -1.70
CA HIS A 56 5.42 11.58 -2.43
C HIS A 56 5.02 12.76 -1.53
N HIS A 57 5.02 12.57 -0.20
CA HIS A 57 4.66 13.61 0.78
C HIS A 57 3.29 14.23 0.49
N TRP A 58 2.35 13.42 -0.01
CA TRP A 58 1.02 13.89 -0.36
C TRP A 58 0.26 14.30 0.91
N PRO A 59 -0.29 15.53 0.98
CA PRO A 59 -1.05 15.98 2.15
C PRO A 59 -2.43 15.30 2.23
N LEU A 60 -2.80 14.86 3.43
CA LEU A 60 -4.13 14.35 3.76
C LEU A 60 -5.12 15.50 3.99
#